data_AF-A0A4R8DUF6-F1
#
_entry.id   AF-A0A4R8DUF6-F1
#
_cell.length_a   1.000
_cell.length_b   1.000
_cell.length_c   1.000
_cell.angle_alpha   90.00
_cell.angle_beta   90.00
_cell.angle_gamma   90.00
#
_symmetry.space_group_name_H-M   'P 1'
#
loop_
_entity.id
_entity.type
_entity.pdbx_description
1 polymer ?
#
loop_
_entity_poly.entity_id
_entity_poly.type
_entity_poly.pdbx_seq_one_letter_code
_entity_poly.pdbx_strand_id
1 'polypeptide(L)'
;MQELFSVLGWVGGGVFVFYCIGQVVARRTVWVSKRWENGPATGDLCYYLPTASLLLRITAKILVTRSAADNKVLDASLLEVEVDPCVNLEPDEEYLYVLHYRPFPFSNDVMRWSVNPAGLLESVSSTTEDRISQIVTELGGQDTAPQGVLAAAAPIAQGPIAAPRDTGVFVETQEHKNAFLILPSELRSGNFSRTWTIHAEGPADKAIQVDASFTGRLPEGTAGGAATGSGASAAADGPPPLVRGLLTRPLKPKVLELDAPRSGKHLLSVAILVPDHTRWMTVPVLRFPFVKNMYAPKFTSGILVENAIDKPSEVEGFLSIPVNVLKAIFSIPAQLFSFTVTHLRRGK
;
A
#
# COMPACT_ATOMS: atom_id res chain seq x y z
N MET A 1 55.22 -19.92 -14.13
CA MET A 1 53.93 -19.42 -14.68
C MET A 1 52.77 -20.39 -14.44
N GLN A 2 52.88 -21.69 -14.76
CA GLN A 2 51.79 -22.67 -14.56
C GLN A 2 51.30 -22.78 -13.09
N GLU A 3 52.21 -22.77 -12.12
CA GLU A 3 51.88 -22.77 -10.68
C GLU A 3 50.99 -21.57 -10.28
N LEU A 4 51.28 -20.38 -10.82
CA LEU A 4 50.53 -19.16 -10.52
C LEU A 4 49.09 -19.25 -11.04
N PHE A 5 48.88 -19.83 -12.22
CA PHE A 5 47.54 -20.04 -12.78
C PHE A 5 46.73 -21.07 -12.00
N SER A 6 47.38 -22.10 -11.45
CA SER A 6 46.71 -23.11 -10.63
C SER A 6 46.19 -22.51 -9.31
N VAL A 7 47.03 -21.74 -8.61
CA VAL A 7 46.64 -21.09 -7.34
C VAL A 7 45.51 -20.09 -7.57
N LEU A 8 45.57 -19.30 -8.65
CA LEU A 8 44.50 -18.35 -9.00
C LEU A 8 43.16 -19.06 -9.28
N GLY A 9 43.20 -20.23 -9.91
CA GLY A 9 42.03 -21.06 -10.18
C GLY A 9 41.37 -21.61 -8.91
N TRP A 10 42.17 -22.10 -7.94
CA TRP A 10 41.64 -22.57 -6.66
C TRP A 10 41.01 -21.46 -5.82
N VAL A 11 41.66 -20.29 -5.76
CA VAL A 11 41.13 -19.14 -5.03
C VAL A 11 39.83 -18.63 -5.68
N GLY A 12 39.81 -18.47 -7.01
CA GLY A 12 38.61 -18.04 -7.73
C GLY A 12 37.45 -19.03 -7.60
N GLY A 13 37.73 -20.34 -7.70
CA GLY A 13 36.73 -21.39 -7.50
C GLY A 13 36.17 -21.41 -6.08
N GLY A 14 37.02 -21.25 -5.06
CA GLY A 14 36.60 -21.17 -3.66
C GLY A 14 35.70 -19.97 -3.38
N VAL A 15 36.04 -18.78 -3.90
CA VAL A 15 35.21 -17.57 -3.77
C VAL A 15 33.86 -17.75 -4.47
N PHE A 16 33.83 -18.36 -5.65
CA PHE A 16 32.58 -18.61 -6.37
C PHE A 16 31.67 -19.62 -5.64
N VAL A 17 32.23 -20.70 -5.11
CA VAL A 17 31.47 -21.69 -4.31
C VAL A 17 30.93 -21.02 -3.04
N PHE A 18 31.75 -20.23 -2.34
CA PHE A 18 31.31 -19.48 -1.17
C PHE A 18 30.21 -18.47 -1.49
N TYR A 19 30.30 -17.78 -2.64
CA TYR A 19 29.26 -16.88 -3.14
C TYR A 19 27.95 -17.65 -3.41
N CYS A 20 28.00 -18.78 -4.12
CA CYS A 20 26.83 -19.61 -4.42
C CYS A 20 26.16 -20.13 -3.14
N ILE A 21 26.95 -20.63 -2.19
CA ILE A 21 26.44 -21.06 -0.88
C ILE A 21 25.84 -19.87 -0.12
N GLY A 22 26.54 -18.73 -0.10
CA GLY A 22 26.08 -17.50 0.51
C GLY A 22 24.73 -17.04 -0.05
N GLN A 23 24.54 -17.09 -1.36
CA GLN A 23 23.26 -16.72 -2.01
C GLN A 23 22.10 -17.66 -1.64
N VAL A 24 22.38 -18.95 -1.49
CA VAL A 24 21.36 -19.95 -1.09
C VAL A 24 21.02 -19.81 0.40
N VAL A 25 22.04 -19.64 1.26
CA VAL A 25 21.89 -19.60 2.72
C VAL A 25 21.36 -18.26 3.22
N ALA A 26 21.87 -17.14 2.69
CA ALA A 26 21.54 -15.81 3.19
C ALA A 26 20.09 -15.41 2.91
N ARG A 27 19.34 -16.21 2.13
CA ARG A 27 17.94 -16.00 1.73
C ARG A 27 17.74 -14.55 1.28
N ARG A 28 17.90 -14.30 -0.01
CA ARG A 28 17.81 -13.06 -0.83
C ARG A 28 17.00 -11.84 -0.34
N THR A 29 16.22 -11.91 0.73
CA THR A 29 15.49 -10.79 1.31
C THR A 29 16.42 -9.68 1.81
N VAL A 30 16.13 -8.47 1.36
CA VAL A 30 16.80 -7.23 1.77
C VAL A 30 16.29 -6.75 3.12
N TRP A 31 14.96 -6.75 3.25
CA TRP A 31 14.24 -6.16 4.36
C TRP A 31 13.49 -7.21 5.17
N VAL A 32 13.56 -7.14 6.49
CA VAL A 32 12.76 -7.99 7.37
C VAL A 32 11.96 -7.11 8.31
N SER A 33 10.64 -7.19 8.22
CA SER A 33 9.73 -6.51 9.13
C SER A 33 9.44 -7.43 10.31
N LYS A 34 9.69 -6.96 11.52
CA LYS A 34 9.38 -7.66 12.76
C LYS A 34 8.34 -6.87 13.54
N ARG A 35 7.27 -7.53 14.00
CA ARG A 35 6.29 -6.90 14.88
C ARG A 35 6.97 -6.54 16.20
N TRP A 36 6.76 -5.32 16.65
CA TRP A 36 7.22 -4.89 17.96
C TRP A 36 6.19 -5.32 19.01
N GLU A 37 6.66 -6.05 20.03
CA GLU A 37 5.78 -6.56 21.09
C GLU A 37 6.01 -5.82 22.42
N ASN A 38 7.26 -5.49 22.77
CA ASN A 38 7.63 -4.73 23.97
C ASN A 38 9.09 -4.19 23.88
N GLY A 39 9.42 -3.13 24.62
CA GLY A 39 10.78 -2.60 24.81
C GLY A 39 11.19 -1.46 23.86
N PRO A 40 12.40 -0.91 23.93
CA PRO A 40 12.82 0.11 22.95
C PRO A 40 12.81 -0.50 21.54
N ALA A 41 12.13 0.15 20.60
CA ALA A 41 12.09 -0.28 19.21
C ALA A 41 13.47 -0.05 18.56
N THR A 42 14.30 -1.10 18.51
CA THR A 42 15.64 -1.05 17.91
C THR A 42 15.60 -1.61 16.49
N GLY A 43 15.69 -0.73 15.49
CA GLY A 43 15.84 -1.11 14.08
C GLY A 43 16.09 0.09 13.20
N ASP A 44 16.23 -0.15 11.90
CA ASP A 44 16.59 0.88 10.93
C ASP A 44 15.44 1.84 10.63
N LEU A 45 14.20 1.31 10.70
CA LEU A 45 12.98 2.09 10.51
C LEU A 45 11.83 1.50 11.34
N CYS A 46 11.04 2.35 11.96
CA CYS A 46 9.79 1.94 12.62
C CYS A 46 8.61 2.52 11.86
N TYR A 47 7.56 1.72 11.65
CA TYR A 47 6.34 2.17 10.97
C TYR A 47 5.10 1.40 11.46
N TYR A 48 3.95 2.06 11.42
CA TYR A 48 2.65 1.45 11.75
C TYR A 48 1.94 0.93 10.50
N LEU A 49 1.12 -0.11 10.65
CA LEU A 49 0.16 -0.47 9.62
C LEU A 49 -0.95 0.60 9.54
N PRO A 50 -1.51 0.88 8.36
CA PRO A 50 -2.58 1.86 8.24
C PRO A 50 -3.90 1.31 8.79
N THR A 51 -4.63 2.15 9.51
CA THR A 51 -6.07 1.98 9.76
C THR A 51 -6.81 3.17 9.17
N ALA A 52 -8.14 3.13 9.19
CA ALA A 52 -8.96 4.23 8.72
C ALA A 52 -9.91 4.70 9.81
N SER A 53 -10.05 6.02 9.91
CA SER A 53 -11.22 6.68 10.47
C SER A 53 -12.03 7.29 9.31
N LEU A 54 -13.32 7.52 9.53
CA LEU A 54 -14.20 8.05 8.49
C LEU A 54 -14.80 9.37 8.97
N LEU A 55 -14.49 10.46 8.28
CA LEU A 55 -15.10 11.76 8.53
C LEU A 55 -16.30 11.92 7.59
N LEU A 56 -17.50 11.83 8.14
CA LEU A 56 -18.75 12.04 7.42
C LEU A 56 -19.12 13.51 7.45
N ARG A 57 -19.04 14.19 6.30
CA ARG A 57 -19.56 15.55 6.14
C ARG A 57 -21.00 15.44 5.67
N ILE A 58 -21.93 15.75 6.56
CA ILE A 58 -23.36 15.60 6.31
C ILE A 58 -23.96 16.99 6.10
N THR A 59 -24.66 17.15 4.98
CA THR A 59 -25.46 18.33 4.69
C THR A 59 -26.93 17.93 4.75
N ALA A 60 -27.63 18.38 5.79
CA ALA A 60 -29.07 18.23 5.91
C ALA A 60 -29.76 19.45 5.29
N LYS A 61 -30.60 19.21 4.28
CA LYS A 61 -31.52 20.21 3.75
C LYS A 61 -32.84 20.07 4.47
N ILE A 62 -33.27 21.11 5.16
CA ILE A 62 -34.58 21.17 5.81
C ILE A 62 -35.51 22.04 4.97
N LEU A 63 -36.76 21.60 4.83
CA LEU A 63 -37.84 22.32 4.22
C LEU A 63 -38.55 23.13 5.31
N VAL A 64 -38.39 24.45 5.30
CA VAL A 64 -39.07 25.36 6.23
C VAL A 64 -40.23 26.00 5.49
N THR A 65 -41.45 25.68 5.92
CA THR A 65 -42.66 26.27 5.33
C THR A 65 -43.03 27.51 6.13
N ARG A 66 -43.00 28.69 5.50
CA ARG A 66 -43.34 29.96 6.15
C ARG A 66 -44.69 30.49 5.66
N SER A 67 -45.44 31.11 6.58
CA SER A 67 -46.65 31.86 6.22
C SER A 67 -46.27 33.12 5.46
N ALA A 68 -46.85 33.32 4.27
CA ALA A 68 -46.59 34.52 3.47
C ALA A 68 -47.11 35.82 4.12
N ALA A 69 -48.08 35.74 5.04
CA ALA A 69 -48.66 36.91 5.69
C ALA A 69 -47.77 37.45 6.84
N ASP A 70 -47.20 36.56 7.64
CA ASP A 70 -46.53 36.91 8.90
C ASP A 70 -45.04 36.50 8.94
N ASN A 71 -44.53 35.84 7.90
CA ASN A 71 -43.21 35.20 7.84
C ASN A 71 -42.90 34.18 8.97
N LYS A 72 -43.93 33.77 9.72
CA LYS A 72 -43.82 32.77 10.79
C LYS A 72 -43.60 31.38 10.19
N VAL A 73 -42.67 30.63 10.77
CA VAL A 73 -42.47 29.21 10.42
C VAL A 73 -43.69 28.42 10.87
N LEU A 74 -44.34 27.74 9.93
CA LEU A 74 -45.50 26.89 10.15
C LEU A 74 -45.08 25.45 10.42
N ASP A 75 -44.11 24.95 9.67
CA ASP A 75 -43.59 23.59 9.78
C ASP A 75 -42.13 23.53 9.31
N ALA A 76 -41.37 22.58 9.84
CA ALA A 76 -40.02 22.25 9.40
C ALA A 76 -39.86 20.74 9.29
N SER A 77 -39.47 20.27 8.11
CA SER A 77 -39.25 18.84 7.86
C SER A 77 -37.90 18.61 7.19
N LEU A 78 -37.27 17.47 7.46
CA LEU A 78 -36.04 17.07 6.81
C LEU A 78 -36.36 16.66 5.36
N LEU A 79 -35.79 17.37 4.39
CA LEU A 79 -36.03 17.14 2.96
C LEU A 79 -35.06 16.11 2.41
N GLU A 80 -33.76 16.37 2.58
CA GLU A 80 -32.68 15.60 1.97
C GLU A 80 -31.47 15.57 2.91
N VAL A 81 -30.73 14.47 2.89
CA VAL A 81 -29.45 14.33 3.58
C VAL A 81 -28.42 13.93 2.55
N GLU A 82 -27.51 14.85 2.26
CA GLU A 82 -26.34 14.57 1.44
C GLU A 82 -25.16 14.20 2.34
N VAL A 83 -24.39 13.19 1.93
CA VAL A 83 -23.24 12.70 2.69
C VAL A 83 -22.02 12.66 1.79
N ASP A 84 -20.97 13.33 2.24
CA ASP A 84 -19.64 13.31 1.64
C ASP A 84 -18.68 12.56 2.59
N PRO A 85 -18.45 11.25 2.37
CA PRO A 85 -17.54 10.46 3.19
C PRO A 85 -16.09 10.74 2.82
N CYS A 86 -15.30 11.19 3.80
CA CYS A 86 -13.86 11.35 3.66
C CYS A 86 -13.14 10.31 4.51
N VAL A 87 -12.47 9.36 3.86
CA VAL A 87 -11.64 8.35 4.55
C VAL A 87 -10.33 8.98 4.96
N ASN A 88 -10.06 9.01 6.27
CA ASN A 88 -8.79 9.47 6.82
C ASN A 88 -7.94 8.27 7.24
N LEU A 89 -6.71 8.20 6.75
CA LEU A 89 -5.78 7.12 7.09
C LEU A 89 -4.93 7.54 8.31
N GLU A 90 -4.94 6.71 9.33
CA GLU A 90 -4.24 6.94 10.59
C GLU A 90 -3.41 5.71 10.99
N PRO A 91 -2.37 5.87 11.83
CA PRO A 91 -1.56 4.74 12.28
C PRO A 91 -2.36 3.80 13.17
N ASP A 92 -2.24 2.50 12.91
CA ASP A 92 -2.74 1.47 13.80
C ASP A 92 -1.70 1.20 14.90
N GLU A 93 -1.87 1.84 16.05
CA GLU A 93 -0.96 1.75 17.18
C GLU A 93 -0.81 0.32 17.74
N GLU A 94 -1.75 -0.59 17.44
CA GLU A 94 -1.69 -2.01 17.81
C GLU A 94 -0.61 -2.80 17.01
N TYR A 95 -0.17 -2.25 15.87
CA TYR A 95 0.68 -2.92 14.89
C TYR A 95 1.87 -2.06 14.46
N LEU A 96 2.78 -1.82 15.41
CA LEU A 96 4.10 -1.27 15.14
C LEU A 96 5.02 -2.36 14.56
N TYR A 97 5.65 -2.06 13.42
CA TYR A 97 6.67 -2.89 12.79
C TYR A 97 8.01 -2.18 12.80
N VAL A 98 9.05 -2.96 13.09
CA VAL A 98 10.45 -2.56 13.01
C VAL A 98 11.07 -3.25 11.82
N LEU A 99 11.59 -2.44 10.91
CA LEU A 99 12.25 -2.85 9.70
C LEU A 99 13.75 -3.00 9.96
N HIS A 100 14.28 -4.16 9.60
CA HIS A 100 15.70 -4.48 9.69
C HIS A 100 16.28 -4.68 8.30
N TYR A 101 17.30 -3.90 7.97
CA TYR A 101 18.15 -4.12 6.82
C TYR A 101 19.06 -5.32 7.09
N ARG A 102 19.14 -6.23 6.13
CA ARG A 102 20.06 -7.38 6.18
C ARG A 102 21.21 -7.17 5.22
N PRO A 103 22.38 -6.65 5.66
CA PRO A 103 23.52 -6.47 4.77
C PRO A 103 23.97 -7.81 4.19
N PHE A 104 24.46 -7.77 2.95
CA PHE A 104 25.07 -8.92 2.30
C PHE A 104 26.44 -8.51 1.73
N PRO A 105 27.53 -9.25 2.01
CA PRO A 105 28.89 -8.80 1.72
C PRO A 105 29.18 -8.62 0.23
N PHE A 106 28.41 -9.26 -0.64
CA PHE A 106 28.58 -9.17 -2.11
C PHE A 106 27.58 -8.20 -2.77
N SER A 107 26.72 -7.54 -2.00
CA SER A 107 25.82 -6.52 -2.54
C SER A 107 26.26 -5.13 -2.13
N ASN A 108 26.10 -4.17 -3.04
CA ASN A 108 26.14 -2.75 -2.75
C ASN A 108 24.70 -2.28 -2.79
N ASP A 109 24.06 -2.23 -1.62
CA ASP A 109 22.68 -1.80 -1.54
C ASP A 109 22.60 -0.33 -1.11
N VAL A 110 21.85 0.46 -1.87
CA VAL A 110 21.50 1.84 -1.54
C VAL A 110 20.04 1.88 -1.16
N MET A 111 19.78 2.25 0.09
CA MET A 111 18.45 2.32 0.65
C MET A 111 18.04 3.76 0.92
N ARG A 112 16.79 4.09 0.61
CA ARG A 112 16.14 5.31 1.06
C ARG A 112 14.73 4.98 1.49
N TRP A 113 14.32 5.53 2.62
CA TRP A 113 12.98 5.34 3.14
C TRP A 113 12.45 6.63 3.73
N SER A 114 11.13 6.80 3.70
CA SER A 114 10.42 7.87 4.39
C SER A 114 9.17 7.34 5.08
N VAL A 115 8.90 7.92 6.25
CA VAL A 115 7.71 7.68 7.05
C VAL A 115 7.11 9.06 7.32
N ASN A 116 5.80 9.18 7.19
CA ASN A 116 5.11 10.44 7.41
C ASN A 116 5.09 10.81 8.92
N PRO A 117 4.70 12.04 9.30
CA PRO A 117 4.64 12.43 10.72
C PRO A 117 3.72 11.57 11.59
N ALA A 118 2.76 10.87 10.98
CA ALA A 118 1.86 9.94 11.64
C ALA A 118 2.47 8.54 11.84
N GLY A 119 3.70 8.30 11.40
CA GLY A 119 4.35 6.99 11.53
C GLY A 119 3.95 5.96 10.46
N LEU A 120 3.29 6.38 9.38
CA LEU A 120 2.92 5.52 8.25
C LEU A 120 3.97 5.54 7.14
N LEU A 121 4.22 4.39 6.52
CA LEU A 121 5.18 4.24 5.43
C LEU A 121 4.76 5.06 4.20
N GLU A 122 5.68 5.84 3.63
CA GLU A 122 5.42 6.69 2.46
C GLU A 122 6.27 6.28 1.27
N SER A 123 7.58 6.09 1.47
CA SER A 123 8.44 5.60 0.41
C SER A 123 9.46 4.61 0.94
N VAL A 124 9.70 3.55 0.16
CA VAL A 124 10.87 2.68 0.33
C VAL A 124 11.46 2.47 -1.04
N SER A 125 12.69 2.91 -1.23
CA SER A 125 13.47 2.64 -2.42
C SER A 125 14.73 1.88 -2.04
N SER A 126 15.00 0.82 -2.79
CA SER A 126 16.12 -0.08 -2.60
C SER A 126 16.74 -0.33 -3.96
N THR A 127 17.92 0.20 -4.18
CA THR A 127 18.75 -0.21 -5.32
C THR A 127 19.73 -1.25 -4.82
N THR A 128 19.63 -2.46 -5.33
CA THR A 128 20.55 -3.55 -5.01
C THR A 128 21.40 -3.83 -6.23
N GLU A 129 22.71 -3.76 -6.08
CA GLU A 129 23.67 -4.07 -7.13
C GLU A 129 24.63 -5.15 -6.66
N ASP A 130 24.86 -6.16 -7.50
CA ASP A 130 25.88 -7.16 -7.24
C ASP A 130 27.27 -6.55 -7.49
N ARG A 131 28.16 -6.63 -6.50
CA ARG A 131 29.49 -6.02 -6.61
C ARG A 131 30.44 -6.80 -7.50
N ILE A 132 30.08 -8.01 -7.94
CA ILE A 132 30.98 -8.84 -8.75
C ILE A 132 31.38 -8.13 -10.06
N SER A 133 30.45 -7.46 -10.73
CA SER A 133 30.76 -6.71 -11.96
C SER A 133 31.68 -5.52 -11.66
N GLN A 134 31.38 -4.72 -10.62
CA GLN A 134 32.22 -3.59 -10.21
C GLN A 134 33.63 -4.00 -9.81
N ILE A 135 33.83 -5.13 -9.11
CA ILE A 135 35.17 -5.66 -8.79
C ILE A 135 35.95 -5.98 -10.08
N VAL A 136 35.26 -6.44 -11.12
CA VAL A 136 35.86 -6.72 -12.44
C VAL A 136 36.08 -5.43 -13.24
N THR A 137 35.20 -4.43 -13.11
CA THR A 137 35.28 -3.16 -13.83
C THR A 137 36.25 -2.15 -13.18
N GLU A 138 36.42 -2.14 -11.85
CA GLU A 138 37.49 -1.39 -11.15
C GLU A 138 38.89 -1.88 -11.56
N LEU A 139 39.00 -3.13 -12.01
CA LEU A 139 40.21 -3.65 -12.68
C LEU A 139 40.31 -3.22 -14.15
N GLY A 140 39.26 -2.67 -14.76
CA GLY A 140 39.15 -2.45 -16.21
C GLY A 140 38.94 -1.01 -16.69
N GLY A 141 38.51 -0.08 -15.81
CA GLY A 141 38.42 1.37 -16.02
C GLY A 141 37.62 1.87 -17.24
N GLN A 142 36.45 2.48 -17.04
CA GLN A 142 35.94 3.48 -18.00
C GLN A 142 34.79 4.40 -17.50
N ASP A 143 34.85 5.64 -17.99
CA ASP A 143 34.02 6.82 -17.71
C ASP A 143 32.67 6.87 -18.46
N THR A 144 31.65 7.53 -17.89
CA THR A 144 30.44 7.99 -18.63
C THR A 144 29.90 9.34 -18.13
N ALA A 145 29.23 10.09 -19.03
CA ALA A 145 28.66 11.44 -18.84
C ALA A 145 27.12 11.48 -19.08
N PRO A 146 26.37 12.54 -18.65
CA PRO A 146 24.95 12.46 -18.33
C PRO A 146 23.93 13.16 -19.27
N GLN A 147 22.65 12.96 -18.90
CA GLN A 147 21.35 13.17 -19.58
C GLN A 147 20.84 14.61 -19.78
N GLY A 148 19.76 14.75 -20.57
CA GLY A 148 18.94 15.96 -20.75
C GLY A 148 17.44 15.78 -20.39
N VAL A 149 16.82 16.91 -20.01
CA VAL A 149 15.54 17.17 -19.30
C VAL A 149 14.45 17.71 -20.27
N LEU A 150 13.15 17.69 -19.92
CA LEU A 150 12.20 18.84 -20.06
C LEU A 150 10.74 18.57 -19.61
N ALA A 151 10.01 19.67 -19.36
CA ALA A 151 8.90 19.84 -18.40
C ALA A 151 7.53 20.26 -19.02
N ALA A 152 6.58 20.49 -18.10
CA ALA A 152 5.11 20.68 -18.13
C ALA A 152 4.46 21.87 -18.90
N ALA A 153 3.10 21.89 -18.96
CA ALA A 153 2.24 23.09 -19.11
C ALA A 153 0.78 22.89 -18.57
N ALA A 154 0.07 24.01 -18.29
CA ALA A 154 -1.12 24.20 -17.41
C ALA A 154 -2.44 24.60 -18.17
N PRO A 155 -3.61 24.79 -17.50
CA PRO A 155 -4.97 24.83 -18.10
C PRO A 155 -5.69 26.22 -18.12
N ILE A 156 -6.90 26.28 -18.71
CA ILE A 156 -7.80 27.46 -18.84
C ILE A 156 -9.22 27.16 -18.29
N ALA A 157 -9.89 28.19 -17.73
CA ALA A 157 -11.23 28.18 -17.11
C ALA A 157 -12.18 29.26 -17.71
N GLN A 158 -13.49 29.16 -17.38
CA GLN A 158 -14.60 30.17 -17.25
C GLN A 158 -15.95 29.52 -17.64
N GLY A 159 -17.16 29.78 -17.11
CA GLY A 159 -17.79 30.68 -16.12
C GLY A 159 -19.33 30.38 -16.07
N PRO A 160 -20.16 30.95 -15.16
CA PRO A 160 -21.56 30.50 -14.92
C PRO A 160 -22.69 31.46 -15.40
N ILE A 161 -23.94 30.96 -15.50
CA ILE A 161 -25.16 31.71 -15.87
C ILE A 161 -26.29 31.46 -14.84
N ALA A 162 -27.04 32.52 -14.49
CA ALA A 162 -28.07 32.58 -13.44
C ALA A 162 -29.53 32.48 -13.95
N ALA A 163 -30.45 32.19 -13.01
CA ALA A 163 -31.82 31.71 -13.17
C ALA A 163 -32.94 32.78 -12.99
N PRO A 164 -34.22 32.47 -13.32
CA PRO A 164 -35.39 33.33 -13.09
C PRO A 164 -36.20 32.99 -11.82
N ARG A 165 -37.03 33.95 -11.39
CA ARG A 165 -37.88 33.97 -10.17
C ARG A 165 -39.33 33.58 -10.45
N ASP A 166 -39.99 32.95 -9.47
CA ASP A 166 -41.45 32.77 -9.46
C ASP A 166 -42.06 32.92 -8.05
N THR A 167 -43.36 33.21 -7.99
CA THR A 167 -44.13 33.70 -6.83
C THR A 167 -45.10 32.69 -6.21
N GLY A 168 -45.19 32.68 -4.87
CA GLY A 168 -46.25 32.05 -4.06
C GLY A 168 -45.77 30.96 -3.10
N VAL A 169 -46.21 30.99 -1.84
CA VAL A 169 -45.77 30.15 -0.69
C VAL A 169 -44.25 30.02 -0.57
N PHE A 170 -43.67 30.70 0.41
CA PHE A 170 -42.23 30.64 0.65
C PHE A 170 -41.89 29.33 1.35
N VAL A 171 -41.56 28.35 0.52
CA VAL A 171 -40.82 27.16 0.92
C VAL A 171 -39.35 27.55 0.89
N GLU A 172 -38.76 27.72 2.06
CA GLU A 172 -37.34 28.03 2.20
C GLU A 172 -36.59 26.73 2.48
N THR A 173 -35.60 26.41 1.65
CA THR A 173 -34.67 25.33 1.95
C THR A 173 -33.52 25.90 2.76
N GLN A 174 -33.32 25.39 3.97
CA GLN A 174 -32.16 25.74 4.79
C GLN A 174 -31.16 24.58 4.80
N GLU A 175 -29.89 24.88 4.58
CA GLU A 175 -28.81 23.90 4.59
C GLU A 175 -28.06 23.96 5.92
N HIS A 176 -27.94 22.81 6.58
CA HIS A 176 -27.15 22.66 7.79
C HIS A 176 -26.05 21.64 7.55
N LYS A 177 -24.80 22.03 7.85
CA LYS A 177 -23.62 21.20 7.65
C LYS A 177 -23.06 20.78 9.00
N ASN A 178 -22.76 19.51 9.15
CA ASN A 178 -22.06 18.98 10.32
C ASN A 178 -21.06 17.90 9.91
N ALA A 179 -20.05 17.67 10.74
CA ALA A 179 -19.02 16.67 10.49
C ALA A 179 -18.98 15.68 11.65
N PHE A 180 -19.09 14.40 11.34
CA PHE A 180 -19.06 13.32 12.32
C PHE A 180 -17.84 12.44 12.07
N LEU A 181 -17.01 12.29 13.09
CA LEU A 181 -15.91 11.33 13.08
C LEU A 181 -16.44 9.96 13.49
N ILE A 182 -16.19 8.96 12.63
CA ILE A 182 -16.41 7.55 12.92
C ILE A 182 -15.05 6.92 13.18
N LEU A 183 -14.90 6.35 14.37
CA LEU A 183 -13.65 5.79 14.85
C LEU A 183 -13.33 4.46 14.14
N PRO A 184 -12.05 4.02 14.10
CA PRO A 184 -11.70 2.72 13.53
C PRO A 184 -12.40 1.55 14.20
N SER A 185 -12.62 1.62 15.52
CA SER A 185 -13.35 0.59 16.28
C SER A 185 -14.80 0.45 15.82
N GLU A 186 -15.46 1.57 15.46
CA GLU A 186 -16.82 1.58 14.91
C GLU A 186 -16.85 1.07 13.46
N LEU A 187 -15.84 1.38 12.66
CA LEU A 187 -15.69 0.82 11.31
C LEU A 187 -15.39 -0.69 11.32
N ARG A 188 -14.78 -1.19 12.41
CA ARG A 188 -14.56 -2.61 12.69
C ARG A 188 -15.86 -3.29 13.14
N SER A 189 -16.61 -2.70 14.08
CA SER A 189 -17.90 -3.24 14.53
C SER A 189 -18.98 -3.21 13.45
N GLY A 190 -18.83 -2.31 12.46
CA GLY A 190 -19.72 -2.16 11.33
C GLY A 190 -21.05 -1.50 11.67
N ASN A 191 -21.24 -1.00 12.90
CA ASN A 191 -22.47 -0.32 13.31
C ASN A 191 -22.14 0.90 14.17
N PHE A 192 -22.79 2.03 13.89
CA PHE A 192 -22.70 3.24 14.70
C PHE A 192 -24.00 4.04 14.64
N SER A 193 -24.20 4.90 15.64
CA SER A 193 -25.35 5.81 15.71
C SER A 193 -24.86 7.20 16.12
N ARG A 194 -25.46 8.23 15.53
CA ARG A 194 -25.19 9.63 15.86
C ARG A 194 -26.51 10.36 16.01
N THR A 195 -26.63 11.09 17.11
CA THR A 195 -27.76 11.97 17.37
C THR A 195 -27.46 13.37 16.84
N TRP A 196 -28.40 13.93 16.09
CA TRP A 196 -28.26 15.28 15.56
C TRP A 196 -29.63 15.96 15.50
N THR A 197 -29.78 17.04 16.26
CA THR A 197 -30.99 17.85 16.26
C THR A 197 -30.68 19.21 15.65
N ILE A 198 -31.47 19.60 14.66
CA ILE A 198 -31.38 20.90 14.00
C ILE A 198 -32.48 21.78 14.59
N HIS A 199 -32.10 22.97 15.05
CA HIS A 199 -33.05 23.95 15.57
C HIS A 199 -33.42 24.92 14.45
N ALA A 200 -34.67 24.87 14.00
CA ALA A 200 -35.25 25.88 13.12
C ALA A 200 -35.93 26.97 13.97
N GLU A 201 -35.77 28.23 13.59
CA GLU A 201 -36.44 29.35 14.26
C GLU A 201 -37.96 29.18 14.16
N GLY A 202 -38.64 29.00 15.29
CA GLY A 202 -40.09 28.82 15.31
C GLY A 202 -40.86 30.08 15.75
N PRO A 203 -42.19 30.07 15.67
CA PRO A 203 -43.02 31.17 16.11
C PRO A 203 -43.02 31.30 17.65
N ALA A 204 -42.78 32.52 18.15
CA ALA A 204 -42.83 32.88 19.57
C ALA A 204 -41.79 32.20 20.47
N ASP A 205 -40.50 32.30 20.12
CA ASP A 205 -39.33 31.81 20.88
C ASP A 205 -39.26 30.29 21.10
N LYS A 206 -40.16 29.51 20.50
CA LYS A 206 -40.12 28.04 20.55
C LYS A 206 -39.43 27.51 19.30
N ALA A 207 -38.17 27.13 19.42
CA ALA A 207 -37.43 26.47 18.34
C ALA A 207 -38.12 25.16 17.93
N ILE A 208 -38.38 24.99 16.64
CA ILE A 208 -38.84 23.71 16.09
C ILE A 208 -37.61 22.81 15.96
N GLN A 209 -37.68 21.63 16.58
CA GLN A 209 -36.60 20.66 16.54
C GLN A 209 -36.83 19.69 15.39
N VAL A 210 -35.90 19.64 14.44
CA VAL A 210 -35.87 18.66 13.37
C VAL A 210 -34.82 17.61 13.71
N ASP A 211 -35.26 16.35 13.85
CA ASP A 211 -34.35 15.24 14.06
C ASP A 211 -33.66 14.84 12.74
N ALA A 212 -32.34 14.99 12.71
CA ALA A 212 -31.45 14.59 11.63
C ALA A 212 -30.46 13.51 12.11
N SER A 213 -30.78 12.83 13.21
CA SER A 213 -30.03 11.67 13.69
C SER A 213 -29.96 10.59 12.62
N PHE A 214 -28.91 9.78 12.63
CA PHE A 214 -28.74 8.71 11.66
C PHE A 214 -28.06 7.50 12.29
N THR A 215 -28.35 6.34 11.73
CA THR A 215 -27.65 5.10 12.04
C THR A 215 -26.91 4.61 10.82
N GLY A 216 -25.64 4.25 11.02
CA GLY A 216 -24.79 3.73 9.96
C GLY A 216 -24.51 2.27 10.15
N ARG A 217 -24.55 1.53 9.04
CA ARG A 217 -24.17 0.12 8.96
C ARG A 217 -23.16 -0.06 7.85
N LEU A 218 -22.13 -0.86 8.10
CA LEU A 218 -21.22 -1.37 7.10
C LEU A 218 -21.42 -2.88 7.07
N PRO A 219 -22.37 -3.40 6.27
CA PRO A 219 -22.48 -4.83 6.11
C PRO A 219 -21.12 -5.40 5.72
N GLU A 220 -20.74 -6.51 6.36
CA GLU A 220 -19.62 -7.30 5.88
C GLU A 220 -20.02 -7.81 4.50
N GLY A 221 -19.67 -7.04 3.46
CA GLY A 221 -20.02 -7.38 2.09
C GLY A 221 -19.64 -8.83 1.86
N THR A 222 -20.64 -9.66 1.58
CA THR A 222 -20.48 -11.02 1.07
C THR A 222 -19.75 -10.84 -0.25
N ALA A 223 -18.42 -10.79 -0.20
CA ALA A 223 -17.58 -10.54 -1.36
C ALA A 223 -17.65 -11.77 -2.26
N GLY A 224 -18.76 -11.87 -3.02
CA GLY A 224 -18.94 -12.74 -4.15
C GLY A 224 -18.06 -12.23 -5.28
N GLY A 225 -16.76 -12.48 -5.16
CA GLY A 225 -15.76 -12.04 -6.11
C GLY A 225 -14.51 -12.87 -5.89
N ALA A 226 -14.41 -13.96 -6.65
CA ALA A 226 -13.25 -14.83 -6.72
C ALA A 226 -12.02 -14.03 -7.18
N ALA A 227 -11.31 -13.41 -6.25
CA ALA A 227 -9.96 -12.91 -6.49
C ALA A 227 -9.00 -14.11 -6.43
N THR A 228 -8.92 -14.84 -7.54
CA THR A 228 -7.88 -15.82 -7.84
C THR A 228 -6.55 -15.10 -8.01
N GLY A 229 -5.91 -14.77 -6.88
CA GLY A 229 -4.64 -14.05 -6.84
C GLY A 229 -3.86 -14.40 -5.57
N SER A 230 -3.20 -15.56 -5.61
CA SER A 230 -2.05 -16.00 -4.81
C SER A 230 -1.47 -14.97 -3.81
N GLY A 231 -1.61 -15.24 -2.50
CA GLY A 231 -0.63 -14.80 -1.48
C GLY A 231 -1.19 -14.21 -0.18
N ALA A 232 -2.45 -13.79 -0.12
CA ALA A 232 -3.04 -13.23 1.11
C ALA A 232 -3.48 -14.37 2.05
N SER A 233 -2.60 -14.79 2.96
CA SER A 233 -2.95 -15.69 4.05
C SER A 233 -3.79 -14.93 5.08
N ALA A 234 -5.07 -15.31 5.21
CA ALA A 234 -5.89 -14.92 6.34
C ALA A 234 -5.50 -15.82 7.53
N ALA A 235 -4.57 -15.36 8.36
CA ALA A 235 -4.20 -16.06 9.59
C ALA A 235 -5.20 -15.68 10.69
N ALA A 236 -5.78 -16.68 11.37
CA ALA A 236 -6.72 -16.49 12.48
C ALA A 236 -6.09 -15.79 13.71
N ASP A 237 -4.75 -15.74 13.78
CA ASP A 237 -3.98 -15.30 14.95
C ASP A 237 -3.39 -13.88 14.81
N GLY A 238 -3.94 -13.05 13.92
CA GLY A 238 -3.45 -11.70 13.67
C GLY A 238 -2.29 -11.65 12.66
N PRO A 239 -1.60 -10.50 12.53
CA PRO A 239 -0.55 -10.37 11.56
C PRO A 239 0.72 -11.11 12.00
N PRO A 240 1.49 -11.64 11.03
CA PRO A 240 2.69 -12.42 11.33
C PRO A 240 3.71 -11.59 12.14
N PRO A 241 4.34 -12.18 13.16
CA PRO A 241 5.34 -11.50 13.99
C PRO A 241 6.65 -11.22 13.24
N LEU A 242 6.93 -11.97 12.17
CA LEU A 242 8.13 -11.81 11.35
C LEU A 242 7.78 -12.00 9.87
N VAL A 243 8.13 -11.00 9.05
CA VAL A 243 7.83 -10.95 7.62
C VAL A 243 9.08 -10.59 6.82
N ARG A 244 9.23 -11.22 5.65
CA ARG A 244 10.33 -10.96 4.72
C ARG A 244 9.89 -10.01 3.63
N GLY A 245 10.24 -8.75 3.81
CA GLY A 245 9.75 -7.64 3.02
C GLY A 245 9.02 -6.63 3.89
N LEU A 246 8.28 -5.77 3.22
CA LEU A 246 7.43 -4.75 3.85
C LEU A 246 6.04 -5.32 4.05
N LEU A 247 5.42 -5.03 5.19
CA LEU A 247 4.03 -5.41 5.47
C LEU A 247 3.11 -4.20 5.29
N THR A 248 1.98 -4.39 4.61
CA THR A 248 0.92 -3.39 4.41
C THR A 248 -0.45 -4.05 4.49
N ARG A 249 -1.52 -3.27 4.64
CA ARG A 249 -2.90 -3.74 4.48
C ARG A 249 -3.40 -3.49 3.05
N PRO A 250 -4.11 -4.43 2.43
CA PRO A 250 -4.82 -4.17 1.18
C PRO A 250 -6.06 -3.31 1.45
N LEU A 251 -6.51 -2.58 0.45
CA LEU A 251 -7.80 -1.88 0.51
C LEU A 251 -8.94 -2.86 0.24
N LYS A 252 -9.98 -2.81 1.06
CA LYS A 252 -11.23 -3.55 0.91
C LYS A 252 -12.36 -2.56 0.63
N PRO A 253 -13.09 -2.72 -0.49
CA PRO A 253 -14.31 -1.95 -0.70
C PRO A 253 -15.35 -2.33 0.34
N LYS A 254 -15.95 -1.34 0.99
CA LYS A 254 -17.10 -1.47 1.87
C LYS A 254 -18.21 -0.55 1.37
N VAL A 255 -19.45 -0.97 1.54
CA VAL A 255 -20.62 -0.11 1.30
C VAL A 255 -21.07 0.40 2.66
N LEU A 256 -21.06 1.72 2.83
CA LEU A 256 -21.64 2.40 3.97
C LEU A 256 -23.12 2.60 3.69
N GLU A 257 -23.98 2.02 4.53
CA GLU A 257 -25.43 2.21 4.50
C GLU A 257 -25.83 3.14 5.64
N LEU A 258 -26.46 4.27 5.31
CA LEU A 258 -26.97 5.23 6.28
C LEU A 258 -28.50 5.23 6.26
N ASP A 259 -29.08 5.04 7.44
CA ASP A 259 -30.53 5.10 7.69
C ASP A 259 -30.84 6.37 8.47
N ALA A 260 -31.66 7.23 7.87
CA ALA A 260 -32.09 8.52 8.42
C ALA A 260 -33.62 8.55 8.56
N PRO A 261 -34.17 9.07 9.67
CA PRO A 261 -35.53 8.83 10.13
C PRO A 261 -36.67 9.39 9.25
N ARG A 262 -36.38 10.22 8.24
CA ARG A 262 -37.44 10.97 7.54
C ARG A 262 -37.34 11.05 6.01
N SER A 263 -36.34 10.46 5.38
CA SER A 263 -36.37 10.27 3.93
C SER A 263 -37.03 8.92 3.66
N GLY A 264 -38.32 8.91 3.28
CA GLY A 264 -39.09 7.69 3.06
C GLY A 264 -38.28 6.59 2.36
N LYS A 265 -37.78 5.61 3.14
CA LYS A 265 -37.03 4.43 2.70
C LYS A 265 -35.79 4.65 1.83
N HIS A 266 -35.16 5.82 1.83
CA HIS A 266 -33.88 5.97 1.12
C HIS A 266 -32.73 5.63 2.06
N LEU A 267 -32.35 4.35 2.05
CA LEU A 267 -31.05 3.92 2.55
C LEU A 267 -29.98 4.54 1.64
N LEU A 268 -29.18 5.47 2.17
CA LEU A 268 -28.08 6.04 1.42
C LEU A 268 -26.91 5.05 1.45
N SER A 269 -26.56 4.51 0.29
CA SER A 269 -25.43 3.59 0.14
C SER A 269 -24.27 4.29 -0.54
N VAL A 270 -23.12 4.38 0.14
CA VAL A 270 -21.88 4.96 -0.43
C VAL A 270 -20.75 3.95 -0.37
N ALA A 271 -20.12 3.70 -1.51
CA ALA A 271 -18.94 2.82 -1.57
C ALA A 271 -17.69 3.58 -1.08
N ILE A 272 -16.97 2.99 -0.14
CA ILE A 272 -15.72 3.51 0.40
C ILE A 272 -14.63 2.43 0.34
N LEU A 273 -13.37 2.85 0.19
CA LEU A 273 -12.22 1.95 0.27
C LEU A 273 -11.56 2.12 1.65
N VAL A 274 -11.49 1.05 2.42
CA VAL A 274 -10.87 1.06 3.76
C VAL A 274 -9.78 0.00 3.86
N PRO A 275 -8.70 0.21 4.63
CA PRO A 275 -7.71 -0.82 4.89
C PRO A 275 -8.35 -2.06 5.55
N ASP A 276 -8.05 -3.24 5.01
CA ASP A 276 -8.55 -4.50 5.57
C ASP A 276 -7.72 -4.89 6.81
N HIS A 277 -8.33 -4.89 7.98
CA HIS A 277 -7.69 -5.29 9.23
C HIS A 277 -7.57 -6.82 9.38
N THR A 278 -8.24 -7.60 8.51
CA THR A 278 -8.21 -9.06 8.56
C THR A 278 -7.17 -9.66 7.63
N ARG A 279 -6.62 -8.85 6.72
CA ARG A 279 -5.69 -9.29 5.68
C ARG A 279 -4.45 -8.44 5.67
N TRP A 280 -3.35 -9.07 5.33
CA TRP A 280 -2.03 -8.45 5.25
C TRP A 280 -1.41 -8.83 3.93
N MET A 281 -0.66 -7.91 3.35
CA MET A 281 0.08 -8.12 2.13
C MET A 281 1.56 -7.88 2.40
N THR A 282 2.38 -8.86 2.03
CA THR A 282 3.84 -8.73 2.08
C THR A 282 4.33 -8.25 0.71
N VAL A 283 5.07 -7.16 0.70
CA VAL A 283 5.79 -6.65 -0.47
C VAL A 283 7.24 -7.13 -0.38
N PRO A 284 7.61 -8.19 -1.10
CA PRO A 284 8.95 -8.75 -1.00
C PRO A 284 9.96 -7.82 -1.67
N VAL A 285 11.04 -7.52 -0.96
CA VAL A 285 12.22 -6.83 -1.51
C VAL A 285 13.36 -7.83 -1.51
N LEU A 286 13.74 -8.30 -2.69
CA LEU A 286 14.68 -9.40 -2.88
C LEU A 286 15.91 -8.94 -3.65
N ARG A 287 17.06 -9.54 -3.35
CA ARG A 287 18.27 -9.46 -4.15
C ARG A 287 18.22 -10.55 -5.21
N PHE A 288 18.69 -10.24 -6.40
CA PHE A 288 18.98 -11.26 -7.40
C PHE A 288 20.48 -11.24 -7.73
N PRO A 289 21.12 -12.41 -7.90
CA PRO A 289 22.53 -12.49 -8.25
C PRO A 289 22.75 -11.91 -9.65
N PHE A 290 23.88 -11.23 -9.86
CA PHE A 290 24.30 -10.67 -11.15
C PHE A 290 23.31 -9.68 -11.80
N VAL A 291 22.34 -9.18 -11.05
CA VAL A 291 21.33 -8.24 -11.57
C VAL A 291 21.25 -7.04 -10.65
N LYS A 292 21.40 -5.85 -11.22
CA LYS A 292 21.00 -4.61 -10.60
C LYS A 292 19.47 -4.56 -10.58
N ASN A 293 18.90 -4.56 -9.39
CA ASN A 293 17.45 -4.42 -9.22
C ASN A 293 17.15 -3.13 -8.48
N MET A 294 16.24 -2.35 -9.03
CA MET A 294 15.69 -1.16 -8.40
C MET A 294 14.26 -1.47 -7.96
N TYR A 295 14.07 -1.55 -6.66
CA TYR A 295 12.76 -1.67 -6.03
C TYR A 295 12.33 -0.30 -5.53
N ALA A 296 11.19 0.18 -6.00
CA ALA A 296 10.62 1.44 -5.55
C ALA A 296 9.11 1.32 -5.29
N PRO A 297 8.68 0.47 -4.34
CA PRO A 297 7.28 0.47 -3.91
C PRO A 297 6.88 1.84 -3.38
N LYS A 298 5.83 2.42 -3.98
CA LYS A 298 5.27 3.70 -3.57
C LYS A 298 4.11 3.46 -2.63
N PHE A 299 4.20 4.08 -1.46
CA PHE A 299 3.13 4.05 -0.48
C PHE A 299 2.47 5.43 -0.38
N THR A 300 1.22 5.45 0.04
CA THR A 300 0.53 6.67 0.40
C THR A 300 -0.17 6.39 1.72
N SER A 301 0.32 7.02 2.79
CA SER A 301 -0.16 6.81 4.15
C SER A 301 -0.22 5.32 4.52
N GLY A 302 0.87 4.58 4.28
CA GLY A 302 1.00 3.17 4.62
C GLY A 302 0.32 2.20 3.66
N ILE A 303 -0.42 2.68 2.66
CA ILE A 303 -1.08 1.83 1.64
C ILE A 303 -0.19 1.74 0.40
N LEU A 304 0.04 0.53 -0.10
CA LEU A 304 0.76 0.31 -1.36
C LEU A 304 -0.09 0.78 -2.54
N VAL A 305 0.38 1.81 -3.25
CA VAL A 305 -0.27 2.35 -4.46
C VAL A 305 0.33 1.73 -5.71
N GLU A 306 1.65 1.57 -5.74
CA GLU A 306 2.38 1.07 -6.90
C GLU A 306 3.57 0.22 -6.44
N ASN A 307 3.79 -0.92 -7.10
CA ASN A 307 4.97 -1.75 -6.88
C ASN A 307 5.84 -1.75 -8.14
N ALA A 308 6.66 -0.72 -8.30
CA ALA A 308 7.60 -0.61 -9.41
C ALA A 308 8.87 -1.43 -9.13
N ILE A 309 9.15 -2.40 -10.00
CA ILE A 309 10.37 -3.21 -9.98
C ILE A 309 11.03 -3.03 -11.34
N ASP A 310 12.17 -2.34 -11.36
CA ASP A 310 12.98 -2.19 -12.56
C ASP A 310 14.20 -3.11 -12.47
N LYS A 311 14.44 -3.83 -13.56
CA LYS A 311 15.50 -4.85 -13.70
C LYS A 311 16.29 -4.63 -14.98
N PRO A 312 17.07 -3.54 -15.06
CA PRO A 312 17.74 -3.15 -16.30
C PRO A 312 18.76 -4.18 -16.80
N SER A 313 19.35 -5.00 -15.91
CA SER A 313 20.58 -5.75 -16.22
C SER A 313 20.44 -7.27 -16.29
N GLU A 314 19.25 -7.85 -16.49
CA GLU A 314 19.15 -9.31 -16.67
C GLU A 314 19.91 -9.78 -17.93
N VAL A 315 19.91 -8.97 -19.00
CA VAL A 315 20.62 -9.26 -20.26
C VAL A 315 22.11 -8.89 -20.18
N GLU A 316 22.45 -7.75 -19.56
CA GLU A 316 23.84 -7.32 -19.37
C GLU A 316 24.61 -8.26 -18.45
N GLY A 317 23.98 -8.76 -17.39
CA GLY A 317 24.58 -9.72 -16.46
C GLY A 317 25.02 -10.99 -17.17
N PHE A 318 24.22 -11.51 -18.10
CA PHE A 318 24.59 -12.70 -18.90
C PHE A 318 25.71 -12.42 -19.91
N LEU A 319 25.72 -11.25 -20.55
CA LEU A 319 26.76 -10.86 -21.51
C LEU A 319 28.10 -10.51 -20.84
N SER A 320 28.07 -10.05 -19.59
CA SER A 320 29.25 -9.65 -18.83
C SER A 320 30.06 -10.82 -18.26
N ILE A 321 29.49 -12.03 -18.20
CA ILE A 321 30.25 -13.23 -17.79
C ILE A 321 31.29 -13.51 -18.88
N PRO A 322 32.60 -13.41 -18.59
CA PRO A 322 33.62 -13.64 -19.61
C PRO A 322 33.42 -15.01 -20.23
N VAL A 323 33.54 -15.11 -21.57
CA VAL A 323 33.39 -16.37 -22.32
C VAL A 323 34.26 -17.48 -21.72
N ASN A 324 35.38 -17.13 -21.09
CA ASN A 324 36.28 -18.08 -20.41
C ASN A 324 35.68 -18.67 -19.12
N VAL A 325 34.87 -17.94 -18.35
CA VAL A 325 34.16 -18.45 -17.17
C VAL A 325 32.98 -19.33 -17.58
N LEU A 326 32.22 -18.89 -18.59
CA LEU A 326 31.18 -19.72 -19.21
C LEU A 326 31.78 -21.03 -19.74
N LYS A 327 32.91 -20.98 -20.46
CA LYS A 327 33.63 -22.18 -20.93
C LYS A 327 34.10 -23.07 -19.77
N ALA A 328 34.60 -22.50 -18.68
CA ALA A 328 34.99 -23.27 -17.51
C ALA A 328 33.80 -23.99 -16.86
N ILE A 329 32.66 -23.32 -16.68
CA ILE A 329 31.44 -23.92 -16.11
C ILE A 329 30.84 -24.98 -17.06
N PHE A 330 30.75 -24.68 -18.36
CA PHE A 330 30.26 -25.63 -19.38
C PHE A 330 31.25 -26.74 -19.74
N SER A 331 32.52 -26.66 -19.32
CA SER A 331 33.48 -27.75 -19.47
C SER A 331 33.36 -28.84 -18.40
N ILE A 332 32.69 -28.54 -17.29
CA ILE A 332 32.53 -29.47 -16.14
C ILE A 332 31.57 -30.65 -16.44
N PRO A 333 30.54 -30.57 -17.31
CA PRO A 333 29.68 -31.73 -17.61
C PRO A 333 30.29 -32.77 -18.56
N ALA A 334 31.33 -32.46 -19.34
CA ALA A 334 31.83 -33.42 -20.34
C ALA A 334 32.69 -34.54 -19.73
N GLN A 335 33.37 -34.28 -18.61
CA GLN A 335 34.22 -35.28 -17.94
C GLN A 335 33.50 -36.06 -16.82
N LEU A 336 32.41 -35.52 -16.26
CA LEU A 336 31.63 -36.18 -15.19
C LEU A 336 30.56 -37.15 -15.71
N PHE A 337 30.27 -37.16 -17.02
CA PHE A 337 29.31 -38.08 -17.66
C PHE A 337 29.96 -39.06 -18.63
N SER A 338 31.20 -39.53 -18.37
CA SER A 338 31.70 -40.74 -19.04
C SER A 338 31.01 -41.97 -18.44
N PHE A 339 29.81 -42.30 -18.92
CA PHE A 339 29.19 -43.58 -18.65
C PHE A 339 29.98 -44.67 -19.39
N THR A 340 30.80 -45.42 -18.66
CA THR A 340 31.43 -46.64 -19.17
C THR A 340 30.32 -47.67 -19.41
N VAL A 341 29.94 -47.87 -20.68
CA VAL A 341 29.05 -48.98 -21.05
C VAL A 341 29.87 -50.27 -21.00
N THR A 342 29.89 -50.92 -19.84
CA THR A 342 30.51 -52.24 -19.68
C THR A 342 29.61 -53.28 -20.34
N HIS A 343 29.94 -53.69 -21.58
CA HIS A 343 29.29 -54.82 -22.23
C HIS A 343 29.56 -56.11 -21.45
N LEU A 344 28.57 -56.59 -20.69
CA LEU A 344 28.56 -57.96 -20.18
C LEU A 344 28.36 -58.93 -21.35
N ARG A 345 29.48 -59.50 -21.81
CA ARG A 345 29.52 -60.58 -22.80
C ARG A 345 28.98 -61.85 -22.14
N ARG A 346 27.72 -62.21 -22.44
CA ARG A 346 27.12 -63.47 -22.00
C ARG A 346 27.74 -64.61 -22.81
N GLY A 347 28.61 -65.38 -22.17
CA GLY A 347 29.16 -66.64 -22.70
C GLY A 347 28.08 -67.72 -22.78
N LYS A 348 28.26 -68.61 -23.77
CA LYS A 348 27.39 -69.72 -24.18
C LYS A 348 27.00 -70.66 -23.05
#